data_AF-A0A7T0VVE7-F1
#
_entry.id   AF-A0A7T0VVE7-F1
#
_cell.length_a   1.000
_cell.length_b   1.000
_cell.length_c   1.000
_cell.angle_alpha   90.00
_cell.angle_beta   90.00
_cell.angle_gamma   90.00
#
_symmetry.space_group_name_H-M   'P 1'
#
loop_
_entity.id
_entity.type
_entity.pdbx_description
1 polymer ?
#
loop_
_entity_poly.entity_id
_entity_poly.type
_entity_poly.pdbx_seq_one_letter_code
_entity_poly.pdbx_strand_id
1 'polypeptide(L)'
;QTADPYSCIACQKDEWARNGSTSCTKRSIEYLHSDASLAIFLMFQASSIILISMAILVLFLCKNDTPVVKSAGGRLCFFMLCCLSMSSISVFLYIGKPTEAICTLRNSVFVVFYVACLSCLAVRSFQIVCIFKMAAKLPKAYDFWVKHGGQWITIITTTVIMLFLCILWIAIEGP
;
A
#
# COMPACT_ATOMS: atom_id res chain seq x y z
N GLN A 1 -37.59 -19.12 -14.16
CA GLN A 1 -37.96 -19.96 -15.32
C GLN A 1 -38.93 -19.16 -16.17
N THR A 2 -38.63 -18.96 -17.44
CA THR A 2 -39.55 -18.32 -18.40
C THR A 2 -40.60 -19.33 -18.86
N ALA A 3 -41.88 -19.00 -18.70
CA ALA A 3 -43.00 -19.85 -19.13
C ALA A 3 -43.40 -19.63 -20.61
N ASP A 4 -42.89 -18.55 -21.24
CA ASP A 4 -43.23 -18.14 -22.60
C ASP A 4 -41.96 -18.07 -23.49
N PRO A 5 -41.89 -18.83 -24.61
CA PRO A 5 -40.71 -18.92 -25.47
C PRO A 5 -40.41 -17.67 -26.31
N TYR A 6 -41.33 -16.69 -26.38
CA TYR A 6 -41.14 -15.45 -27.14
C TYR A 6 -40.76 -14.24 -26.28
N SER A 7 -40.68 -14.41 -24.95
CA SER A 7 -40.38 -13.34 -24.00
C SER A 7 -39.04 -13.57 -23.27
N CYS A 8 -38.21 -12.52 -23.20
CA CYS A 8 -36.97 -12.54 -22.43
C CYS A 8 -37.15 -11.77 -21.12
N ILE A 9 -36.75 -12.39 -20.01
CA ILE A 9 -36.76 -11.78 -18.68
C ILE A 9 -35.30 -11.60 -18.23
N ALA A 10 -34.97 -10.42 -17.68
CA ALA A 10 -33.65 -10.19 -17.10
C ALA A 10 -33.46 -11.03 -15.83
N CYS A 11 -32.30 -11.66 -15.68
CA CYS A 11 -31.92 -12.36 -14.45
C CYS A 11 -31.68 -11.35 -13.30
N GLN A 12 -31.72 -11.84 -12.05
CA GLN A 12 -31.36 -11.03 -10.88
C GLN A 12 -29.88 -10.60 -10.93
N LYS A 13 -29.50 -9.57 -10.15
CA LYS A 13 -28.14 -8.97 -10.16
C LYS A 13 -26.99 -9.98 -10.02
N ASP A 14 -27.20 -11.07 -9.28
CA ASP A 14 -26.18 -12.08 -8.98
C ASP A 14 -26.30 -13.35 -9.84
N GLU A 15 -27.17 -13.32 -10.85
CA GLU A 15 -27.44 -14.43 -11.74
C GLU A 15 -27.17 -14.05 -13.20
N TRP A 16 -26.84 -15.05 -14.00
CA TRP A 16 -26.60 -14.90 -15.42
C TRP A 16 -27.19 -16.07 -16.20
N ALA A 17 -27.56 -15.82 -17.45
CA ALA A 17 -28.04 -16.85 -18.37
C ALA A 17 -27.18 -16.86 -19.62
N ARG A 18 -26.85 -18.05 -20.13
CA ARG A 18 -26.21 -18.21 -21.44
C ARG A 18 -27.25 -17.99 -22.55
N ASN A 19 -26.80 -17.55 -23.73
CA ASN A 19 -27.68 -17.40 -24.90
C ASN A 19 -28.49 -18.68 -25.15
N GLY A 20 -29.82 -18.56 -25.18
CA GLY A 20 -30.76 -19.69 -25.37
C GLY A 20 -31.09 -20.50 -24.10
N SER A 21 -30.59 -20.10 -22.92
CA SER A 21 -30.92 -20.77 -21.65
C SER A 21 -32.29 -20.30 -21.13
N THR A 22 -33.14 -21.26 -20.73
CA THR A 22 -34.45 -21.02 -20.08
C THR A 22 -34.35 -20.81 -18.57
N SER A 23 -33.15 -20.95 -18.00
CA SER A 23 -32.85 -20.74 -16.58
C SER A 23 -31.70 -19.78 -16.37
N CYS A 24 -31.82 -18.98 -15.31
CA CYS A 24 -30.74 -18.19 -14.74
C CYS A 24 -29.89 -19.09 -13.82
N THR A 25 -28.58 -18.88 -13.83
CA THR A 25 -27.61 -19.59 -13.01
C THR A 25 -26.86 -18.58 -12.14
N LYS A 26 -26.59 -18.91 -10.88
CA LYS A 26 -25.78 -18.04 -10.01
C LYS A 26 -24.40 -17.79 -10.62
N ARG A 27 -23.93 -16.55 -10.53
CA ARG A 27 -22.61 -16.14 -11.00
C ARG A 27 -21.53 -16.81 -10.15
N SER A 28 -20.52 -17.38 -10.80
CA SER A 28 -19.33 -17.88 -10.11
C SER A 28 -18.46 -16.71 -9.66
N ILE A 29 -18.07 -16.71 -8.40
CA ILE A 29 -17.12 -15.72 -7.86
C ILE A 29 -15.72 -16.22 -8.22
N GLU A 30 -15.00 -15.47 -9.05
CA GLU A 30 -13.57 -15.70 -9.24
C GLU A 30 -12.79 -15.11 -8.07
N TYR A 31 -11.97 -15.94 -7.44
CA TYR A 31 -11.08 -15.54 -6.36
C TYR A 31 -9.70 -16.14 -6.61
N LEU A 32 -8.69 -15.49 -6.06
CA LEU A 32 -7.32 -15.96 -6.19
C LEU A 32 -7.15 -17.20 -5.29
N HIS A 33 -7.21 -18.37 -5.92
CA HIS A 33 -7.04 -19.64 -5.23
C HIS A 33 -5.58 -19.78 -4.77
N SER A 34 -5.37 -20.30 -3.56
CA SER A 34 -4.02 -20.47 -2.99
C SER A 34 -3.12 -21.35 -3.86
N ASP A 35 -3.71 -22.28 -4.63
CA ASP A 35 -2.96 -23.19 -5.52
C ASP A 35 -2.65 -22.58 -6.90
N ALA A 36 -3.11 -21.35 -7.18
CA ALA A 36 -2.72 -20.65 -8.39
C ALA A 36 -1.24 -20.25 -8.29
N SER A 37 -0.47 -20.48 -9.36
CA SER A 37 0.96 -20.12 -9.43
C SER A 37 1.24 -18.67 -9.07
N LEU A 38 0.33 -17.76 -9.46
CA LEU A 38 0.39 -16.34 -9.11
C LEU A 38 0.23 -16.08 -7.60
N ALA A 39 -0.66 -16.81 -6.91
CA ALA A 39 -0.86 -16.66 -5.48
C ALA A 39 0.40 -17.07 -4.72
N ILE A 40 0.99 -18.22 -5.08
CA ILE A 40 2.22 -18.73 -4.48
C ILE A 40 3.38 -17.74 -4.66
N PHE A 41 3.53 -17.21 -5.88
CA PHE A 41 4.56 -16.20 -6.18
C PHE A 41 4.39 -14.94 -5.32
N LEU A 42 3.17 -14.42 -5.22
CA LEU A 42 2.87 -13.24 -4.40
C LEU A 42 3.12 -13.49 -2.90
N MET A 43 2.74 -14.67 -2.39
CA MET A 43 3.02 -15.05 -0.99
C MET A 43 4.52 -15.13 -0.70
N PHE A 44 5.28 -15.74 -1.61
CA PHE A 44 6.72 -15.86 -1.47
C PHE A 44 7.39 -14.47 -1.47
N GLN A 45 6.98 -13.60 -2.39
CA GLN A 45 7.50 -12.24 -2.48
C GLN A 45 7.13 -11.41 -1.24
N ALA A 46 5.87 -11.45 -0.80
CA ALA A 46 5.42 -10.75 0.39
C ALA A 46 6.14 -11.25 1.66
N SER A 47 6.30 -12.57 1.81
CA SER A 47 7.04 -13.17 2.93
C SER A 47 8.50 -12.72 2.95
N SER A 48 9.14 -12.70 1.78
CA SER A 48 10.53 -12.27 1.65
C SER A 48 10.71 -10.80 2.04
N ILE A 49 9.79 -9.92 1.60
CA ILE A 49 9.81 -8.50 1.97
C ILE A 49 9.62 -8.31 3.47
N ILE A 50 8.70 -9.04 4.10
CA ILE A 50 8.48 -8.99 5.55
C ILE A 50 9.74 -9.45 6.29
N LEU A 51 10.33 -10.58 5.89
CA LEU A 51 11.53 -11.12 6.52
C LEU A 51 12.70 -10.14 6.43
N ILE A 52 12.95 -9.58 5.26
CA ILE A 52 14.00 -8.58 5.04
C ILE A 52 13.72 -7.33 5.87
N SER A 53 12.49 -6.82 5.85
CA SER A 53 12.12 -5.60 6.61
C SER A 53 12.28 -5.82 8.11
N MET A 54 11.89 -6.97 8.63
CA MET A 54 12.05 -7.34 10.03
C MET A 54 13.52 -7.52 10.41
N ALA A 55 14.32 -8.19 9.57
CA ALA A 55 15.76 -8.32 9.79
C ALA A 55 16.44 -6.95 9.86
N ILE A 56 16.06 -6.04 8.96
CA ILE A 56 16.52 -4.67 8.96
C ILE A 56 16.09 -3.95 10.25
N LEU A 57 14.81 -4.05 10.64
CA LEU A 57 14.29 -3.45 11.89
C LEU A 57 15.03 -3.96 13.14
N VAL A 58 15.24 -5.27 13.24
CA VAL A 58 16.01 -5.89 14.34
C VAL A 58 17.44 -5.38 14.34
N LEU A 59 18.08 -5.30 13.18
CA LEU A 59 19.43 -4.78 13.05
C LEU A 59 19.51 -3.30 13.47
N PHE A 60 18.53 -2.49 13.10
CA PHE A 60 18.38 -1.10 13.55
C PHE A 60 18.23 -1.01 15.07
N LEU A 61 17.41 -1.86 15.68
CA LEU A 61 17.19 -1.88 17.13
C LEU A 61 18.42 -2.36 17.91
N CYS A 62 19.10 -3.41 17.43
CA CYS A 62 20.31 -3.95 18.05
C CYS A 62 21.53 -3.02 17.87
N LYS A 63 21.59 -2.28 16.75
CA LYS A 63 22.67 -1.33 16.45
C LYS A 63 22.19 0.12 16.51
N ASN A 64 21.29 0.43 17.45
CA ASN A 64 20.65 1.75 17.57
C ASN A 64 21.66 2.91 17.72
N ASP A 65 22.88 2.63 18.21
CA ASP A 65 23.98 3.59 18.34
C ASP A 65 24.87 3.75 17.09
N THR A 66 24.62 3.01 16.00
CA THR A 66 25.43 3.20 14.79
C THR A 66 25.04 4.49 14.05
N PRO A 67 26.02 5.34 13.68
CA PRO A 67 25.77 6.62 13.01
C PRO A 67 25.06 6.45 11.66
N VAL A 68 25.12 5.24 11.07
CA VAL A 68 24.39 4.87 9.86
C VAL A 68 22.87 5.01 10.03
N VAL A 69 22.33 4.62 11.19
CA VAL A 69 20.89 4.73 11.49
C VAL A 69 20.45 6.17 11.60
N LYS A 70 21.24 6.97 12.30
CA LYS A 70 20.98 8.38 12.52
C LYS A 70 21.12 9.19 11.23
N SER A 71 22.03 8.80 10.35
CA SER A 71 22.30 9.47 9.06
C SER A 71 21.31 9.07 7.95
N ALA A 72 20.84 7.81 7.92
CA ALA A 72 19.83 7.34 6.96
C ALA A 72 18.40 7.87 7.25
N GLY A 73 18.18 8.55 8.39
CA GLY A 73 16.91 9.19 8.75
C GLY A 73 16.22 8.64 10.00
N GLY A 74 16.87 7.77 10.76
CA GLY A 74 16.45 7.33 12.09
C GLY A 74 15.00 6.81 12.15
N ARG A 75 14.16 7.50 12.93
CA ARG A 75 12.74 7.17 13.18
C ARG A 75 11.90 7.05 11.90
N LEU A 76 12.30 7.70 10.81
CA LEU A 76 11.58 7.61 9.54
C LEU A 76 11.86 6.33 8.78
N CYS A 77 13.09 5.82 8.84
CA CYS A 77 13.41 4.54 8.21
C CYS A 77 12.59 3.43 8.88
N PHE A 78 12.47 3.51 10.21
CA PHE A 78 11.59 2.65 10.99
C PHE A 78 10.12 2.76 10.53
N PHE A 79 9.59 3.98 10.40
CA PHE A 79 8.21 4.18 9.92
C PHE A 79 7.99 3.62 8.51
N MET A 80 8.91 3.86 7.57
CA MET A 80 8.82 3.31 6.22
C MET A 80 8.88 1.77 6.20
N LEU A 81 9.75 1.16 7.00
CA LEU A 81 9.84 -0.29 7.15
C LEU A 81 8.55 -0.89 7.74
N CYS A 82 7.93 -0.20 8.70
CA CYS A 82 6.63 -0.58 9.24
C CYS A 82 5.53 -0.51 8.17
N CYS A 83 5.44 0.60 7.40
CA CYS A 83 4.47 0.73 6.31
C CYS A 83 4.66 -0.36 5.24
N LEU A 84 5.91 -0.62 4.86
CA LEU A 84 6.25 -1.66 3.88
C LEU A 84 5.84 -3.06 4.38
N SER A 85 6.12 -3.36 5.65
CA SER A 85 5.72 -4.63 6.26
C SER A 85 4.20 -4.80 6.29
N MET A 86 3.47 -3.76 6.73
CA MET A 86 2.00 -3.77 6.76
C MET A 86 1.37 -3.90 5.36
N SER A 87 1.96 -3.23 4.36
CA SER A 87 1.53 -3.39 2.96
C SER A 87 1.75 -4.81 2.45
N SER A 88 2.84 -5.47 2.86
CA SER A 88 3.13 -6.85 2.49
C SER A 88 2.17 -7.84 3.17
N ILE A 89 1.77 -7.57 4.41
CA ILE A 89 0.74 -8.35 5.12
C ILE A 89 -0.61 -8.28 4.40
N SER A 90 -0.95 -7.14 3.81
CA SER A 90 -2.21 -6.97 3.08
C SER A 90 -2.35 -7.95 1.90
N VAL A 91 -1.24 -8.37 1.27
CA VAL A 91 -1.24 -9.36 0.17
C VAL A 91 -1.83 -10.70 0.62
N PHE A 92 -1.61 -11.10 1.87
CA PHE A 92 -2.18 -12.35 2.40
C PHE A 92 -3.69 -12.27 2.56
N LEU A 93 -4.24 -11.09 2.83
CA LEU A 93 -5.70 -10.87 2.91
C LEU A 93 -6.38 -11.00 1.53
N TYR A 94 -5.62 -10.92 0.45
CA TYR A 94 -6.12 -11.09 -0.92
C TYR A 94 -6.27 -12.56 -1.34
N ILE A 95 -5.73 -13.50 -0.57
CA ILE A 95 -5.65 -14.92 -0.93
C ILE A 95 -6.69 -15.71 -0.14
N GLY A 96 -7.51 -16.49 -0.85
CA GLY A 96 -8.59 -17.28 -0.26
C GLY A 96 -9.99 -16.78 -0.58
N LYS A 97 -11.01 -17.37 0.06
CA LYS A 97 -12.42 -17.05 -0.20
C LYS A 97 -12.79 -15.70 0.45
N PRO A 98 -13.38 -14.76 -0.32
CA PRO A 98 -13.84 -13.49 0.23
C PRO A 98 -14.97 -13.74 1.23
N THR A 99 -14.79 -13.26 2.46
CA THR A 99 -15.84 -13.14 3.49
C THR A 99 -16.18 -11.66 3.64
N GLU A 100 -17.41 -11.28 3.98
CA GLU A 100 -17.84 -9.87 4.12
C GLU A 100 -16.88 -9.01 4.96
N ALA A 101 -16.40 -9.56 6.08
CA ALA A 101 -15.41 -8.89 6.94
C ALA A 101 -14.03 -8.74 6.27
N ILE A 102 -13.59 -9.76 5.52
CA ILE A 102 -12.33 -9.71 4.77
C ILE A 102 -12.47 -8.74 3.59
N CYS A 103 -13.64 -8.64 2.95
CA CYS A 103 -13.86 -7.80 1.79
C CYS A 103 -13.64 -6.31 2.11
N THR A 104 -14.23 -5.84 3.22
CA THR A 104 -14.06 -4.46 3.70
C THR A 104 -12.64 -4.21 4.20
N LEU A 105 -12.09 -5.10 5.03
CA LEU A 105 -10.72 -4.98 5.52
C LEU A 105 -9.69 -4.98 4.39
N ARG A 106 -9.86 -5.83 3.39
CA ARG A 106 -8.93 -6.01 2.28
C ARG A 106 -8.73 -4.73 1.47
N ASN A 107 -9.83 -4.09 1.06
CA ASN A 107 -9.77 -2.87 0.24
C ASN A 107 -9.14 -1.71 1.03
N SER A 108 -9.64 -1.47 2.24
CA SER A 108 -9.16 -0.35 3.07
C SER A 108 -7.69 -0.54 3.46
N VAL A 109 -7.30 -1.72 3.93
CA VAL A 109 -5.91 -1.99 4.35
C VAL A 109 -4.96 -1.86 3.16
N PHE A 110 -5.28 -2.48 2.02
CA PHE A 110 -4.40 -2.42 0.86
C PHE A 110 -4.22 -1.00 0.35
N VAL A 111 -5.32 -0.26 0.13
CA VAL A 111 -5.26 1.12 -0.38
C VAL A 111 -4.50 2.02 0.60
N VAL A 112 -4.82 1.96 1.90
CA VAL A 112 -4.16 2.79 2.92
C VAL A 112 -2.65 2.53 2.95
N PHE A 113 -2.23 1.27 3.07
CA PHE A 113 -0.81 0.95 3.22
C PHE A 113 -0.02 1.11 1.91
N TYR A 114 -0.63 0.80 0.77
CA TYR A 114 0.00 0.98 -0.54
C TYR A 114 0.20 2.46 -0.87
N VAL A 115 -0.84 3.29 -0.71
CA VAL A 115 -0.77 4.73 -0.93
C VAL A 115 0.21 5.37 0.07
N ALA A 116 0.18 4.96 1.34
CA ALA A 116 1.15 5.43 2.33
C ALA A 116 2.59 5.07 1.94
N CYS A 117 2.83 3.86 1.41
CA CYS A 117 4.15 3.43 0.95
C CYS A 117 4.64 4.25 -0.25
N LEU A 118 3.82 4.39 -1.30
CA LEU A 118 4.16 5.20 -2.48
C LEU A 118 4.40 6.67 -2.13
N SER A 119 3.58 7.20 -1.24
CA SER A 119 3.73 8.55 -0.72
C SER A 119 5.06 8.73 0.00
N CYS A 120 5.44 7.80 0.89
CA CYS A 120 6.74 7.82 1.57
C CYS A 120 7.91 7.78 0.57
N LEU A 121 7.82 6.96 -0.48
CA LEU A 121 8.84 6.87 -1.53
C LEU A 121 8.96 8.17 -2.32
N ALA A 122 7.84 8.79 -2.69
CA ALA A 122 7.81 10.07 -3.38
C ALA A 122 8.48 11.18 -2.55
N VAL A 123 8.20 11.21 -1.24
CA VAL A 123 8.83 12.16 -0.31
C VAL A 123 10.33 11.98 -0.21
N ARG A 124 10.81 10.73 -0.05
CA ARG A 124 12.25 10.46 -0.01
C ARG A 124 12.94 10.89 -1.29
N SER A 125 12.31 10.60 -2.43
CA SER A 125 12.80 11.02 -3.74
C SER A 125 12.88 12.54 -3.84
N PHE A 126 11.83 13.25 -3.41
CA PHE A 126 11.80 14.71 -3.42
C PHE A 126 12.86 15.32 -2.49
N GLN A 127 13.04 14.77 -1.28
CA GLN A 127 14.09 15.20 -0.35
C GLN A 127 15.48 15.07 -0.96
N ILE A 128 15.78 13.93 -1.59
CA ILE A 128 17.06 13.70 -2.26
C ILE A 128 17.28 14.75 -3.35
N VAL A 129 16.27 14.98 -4.20
CA VAL A 129 16.34 16.00 -5.25
C VAL A 129 16.54 17.40 -4.66
N CYS A 130 15.82 17.76 -3.59
CA CYS A 130 16.00 19.04 -2.92
C CYS A 130 17.40 19.18 -2.35
N ILE A 131 17.94 18.16 -1.67
CA ILE A 131 19.30 18.19 -1.10
C ILE A 131 20.32 18.41 -2.22
N PHE A 132 20.30 17.60 -3.27
CA PHE A 132 21.31 17.70 -4.34
C PHE A 132 21.15 18.97 -5.20
N LYS A 133 19.92 19.42 -5.47
CA LYS A 133 19.65 20.54 -6.37
C LYS A 133 19.68 21.90 -5.66
N MET A 134 19.24 21.99 -4.40
CA MET A 134 19.35 23.21 -3.58
C MET A 134 20.78 23.44 -3.12
N ALA A 135 21.53 22.39 -2.75
CA ALA A 135 22.94 22.54 -2.37
C ALA A 135 23.78 23.11 -3.52
N ALA A 136 23.47 22.72 -4.77
CA ALA A 136 24.16 23.22 -5.96
C ALA A 136 23.73 24.64 -6.36
N LYS A 137 22.44 25.01 -6.22
CA LYS A 137 21.94 26.33 -6.64
C LYS A 137 22.02 27.42 -5.57
N LEU A 138 21.91 27.08 -4.29
CA LEU A 138 21.74 28.03 -3.18
C LEU A 138 22.55 27.59 -1.93
N PRO A 139 23.89 27.69 -1.95
CA PRO A 139 24.75 27.18 -0.88
C PRO A 139 24.51 27.88 0.47
N LYS A 140 24.24 29.20 0.49
CA LYS A 140 23.96 29.93 1.73
C LYS A 140 22.64 29.55 2.40
N ALA A 141 21.60 29.28 1.62
CA ALA A 141 20.31 28.85 2.15
C ALA A 141 20.38 27.40 2.66
N TYR A 142 21.10 26.54 1.94
CA TYR A 142 21.37 25.16 2.38
C TYR A 142 22.17 25.12 3.68
N ASP A 143 23.22 25.92 3.82
CA ASP A 143 24.05 25.95 5.03
C ASP A 143 23.27 26.44 6.26
N PHE A 144 22.43 27.48 6.08
CA PHE A 144 21.52 27.97 7.13
C PHE A 144 20.48 26.91 7.54
N TRP A 145 19.95 26.18 6.55
CA TRP A 145 18.97 25.12 6.75
C TRP A 145 19.57 23.90 7.46
N VAL A 146 20.78 23.48 7.10
CA VAL A 146 21.51 22.41 7.81
C VAL A 146 21.79 22.83 9.26
N LYS A 147 22.20 24.08 9.48
CA LYS A 147 22.53 24.61 10.81
C LYS A 147 21.34 24.67 11.78
N HIS A 148 20.12 24.90 11.26
CA HIS A 148 18.89 24.93 12.07
C HIS A 148 18.17 23.57 12.17
N GLY A 149 18.82 22.46 11.79
CA GLY A 149 18.18 21.15 11.81
C GLY A 149 17.04 21.02 10.79
N GLY A 150 17.12 21.76 9.69
CA GLY A 150 16.11 21.81 8.63
C GLY A 150 15.81 20.45 8.00
N GLN A 151 16.74 19.50 8.10
CA GLN A 151 16.52 18.09 7.76
C GLN A 151 15.31 17.52 8.53
N TRP A 152 15.26 17.69 9.85
CA TRP A 152 14.14 17.20 10.68
C TRP A 152 12.84 17.95 10.41
N ILE A 153 12.92 19.25 10.15
CA ILE A 153 11.74 20.09 9.86
C ILE A 153 11.11 19.67 8.52
N THR A 154 11.91 19.56 7.47
CA THR A 154 11.40 19.10 6.15
C THR A 154 10.86 17.69 6.21
N ILE A 155 11.50 16.80 6.97
CA ILE A 155 10.98 15.48 7.27
C ILE A 155 9.56 15.56 7.84
N ILE A 156 9.38 16.29 8.94
CA ILE A 156 8.10 16.34 9.66
C ILE A 156 7.03 16.99 8.79
N THR A 157 7.33 18.13 8.18
CA THR A 157 6.39 18.86 7.33
C THR A 157 5.94 18.00 6.15
N THR A 158 6.85 17.30 5.50
CA THR A 158 6.48 16.48 4.33
C THR A 158 5.67 15.24 4.74
N THR A 159 5.99 14.62 5.88
CA THR A 159 5.19 13.50 6.42
C THR A 159 3.76 13.94 6.77
N VAL A 160 3.59 15.12 7.38
CA VAL A 160 2.25 15.65 7.74
C VAL A 160 1.42 15.94 6.49
N ILE A 161 2.00 16.59 5.48
CA ILE A 161 1.32 16.87 4.20
C ILE A 161 0.86 15.57 3.54
N MET A 162 1.69 14.52 3.60
CA MET A 162 1.36 13.25 2.98
C MET A 162 0.29 12.45 3.70
N LEU A 163 0.32 12.41 5.04
CA LEU A 163 -0.77 11.82 5.82
C LEU A 163 -2.09 12.53 5.52
N PHE A 164 -2.06 13.86 5.41
CA PHE A 164 -3.22 14.66 5.07
C PHE A 164 -3.76 14.32 3.67
N LEU A 165 -2.91 14.24 2.65
CA LEU A 165 -3.31 13.85 1.29
C LEU A 165 -3.90 12.43 1.22
N CYS A 166 -3.34 11.48 1.96
CA CYS A 166 -3.90 10.12 2.04
C CYS A 166 -5.29 10.10 2.69
N ILE A 167 -5.46 10.82 3.80
CA ILE A 167 -6.76 10.91 4.50
C ILE A 167 -7.80 11.58 3.62
N LEU A 168 -7.42 12.66 2.92
CA LEU A 168 -8.30 13.33 1.96
C LEU A 168 -8.73 12.40 0.83
N TRP A 169 -7.80 11.63 0.26
CA TRP A 169 -8.10 10.69 -0.81
C TRP A 169 -9.14 9.65 -0.38
N ILE A 170 -8.94 9.05 0.81
CA ILE A 170 -9.89 8.08 1.40
C ILE A 170 -11.26 8.73 1.66
N ALA A 171 -11.27 9.97 2.15
CA ALA A 171 -12.52 10.69 2.41
C ALA A 171 -13.30 11.02 1.13
N ILE A 172 -12.62 11.18 0.00
CA ILE A 172 -13.23 11.50 -1.31
C ILE A 172 -13.74 10.23 -2.00
N GLU A 173 -12.96 9.15 -2.01
CA GLU A 173 -13.32 7.90 -2.72
C GLU A 173 -14.22 6.96 -1.91
N GLY A 174 -14.30 7.14 -0.58
CA GLY A 174 -15.02 6.23 0.31
C GLY A 174 -14.30 4.88 0.49
N PRO A 175 -14.68 4.09 1.52
CA PRO A 175 -14.06 2.78 1.81
C PRO A 175 -14.36 1.69 0.76
#